data_AF-A0A067TTQ1-F1
#
_entry.id   AF-A0A067TTQ1-F1
#
_cell.length_a   1.000
_cell.length_b   1.000
_cell.length_c   1.000
_cell.angle_alpha   90.00
_cell.angle_beta   90.00
_cell.angle_gamma   90.00
#
_symmetry.space_group_name_H-M   'P 1'
#
loop_
_entity.id
_entity.type
_entity.pdbx_description
1 polymer ?
#
loop_
_entity_poly.entity_id
_entity_poly.type
_entity_poly.pdbx_seq_one_letter_code
_entity_poly.pdbx_strand_id
1 'polypeptide(L)'
;MPLTRHFSSSPSKLPHSSDTELYETPLRKRFRNFEEDDSPASSFSSSPRKRQRRDSPKKPPKDVDLEQVLRDIIADPTNHNAVVELKTVPRDERTARRLVNRLLHSTKAAVMKRRGSKKHKLLETELYLEWLNELDYVASALDVALNAKVPGTRRRITGLGRVCYTILYNLVDEFIDEVNAHHDGPSTKSSEPCLYPATMTLVEEAKDPSTDDRSDKAVQLAEEALRGIDKVLADAVRRHKAECGRNNPSLAIKISAQEHALAKGCCLLCEQTGYGTVESDIGDTLMDEARGVLMQWKSEYEDCEDQLDDSD
;
A
#
# COMPACT_ATOMS: atom_id res chain seq x y z
N MET A 1 18.52 -72.91 -11.10
CA MET A 1 17.83 -72.32 -12.27
C MET A 1 16.84 -71.27 -11.74
N PRO A 2 16.76 -70.08 -12.35
CA PRO A 2 17.00 -68.80 -11.66
C PRO A 2 15.78 -68.14 -11.01
N LEU A 3 16.05 -67.38 -9.94
CA LEU A 3 15.15 -66.43 -9.28
C LEU A 3 15.07 -65.13 -10.09
N THR A 4 13.86 -64.74 -10.48
CA THR A 4 13.55 -63.46 -11.12
C THR A 4 13.55 -62.33 -10.08
N ARG A 5 14.52 -61.42 -10.18
CA ARG A 5 14.49 -60.12 -9.47
C ARG A 5 13.73 -59.11 -10.31
N HIS A 6 12.60 -58.62 -9.80
CA HIS A 6 11.94 -57.42 -10.30
C HIS A 6 12.73 -56.19 -9.83
N PHE A 7 13.31 -55.46 -10.77
CA PHE A 7 13.83 -54.11 -10.51
C PHE A 7 12.66 -53.13 -10.55
N SER A 8 12.33 -52.56 -9.39
CA SER A 8 11.47 -51.38 -9.28
C SER A 8 12.31 -50.16 -9.63
N SER A 9 12.11 -49.62 -10.83
CA SER A 9 12.63 -48.32 -11.22
C SER A 9 11.76 -47.24 -10.56
N SER A 10 12.29 -46.60 -9.51
CA SER A 10 11.69 -45.40 -8.94
C SER A 10 11.84 -44.24 -9.94
N PRO A 11 10.77 -43.47 -10.26
CA PRO A 11 10.91 -42.31 -11.12
C PRO A 11 11.69 -41.22 -10.39
N SER A 12 12.82 -40.84 -10.99
CA SER A 12 13.61 -39.67 -10.59
C SER A 12 12.75 -38.41 -10.68
N LYS A 13 12.49 -37.76 -9.55
CA LYS A 13 11.86 -36.44 -9.51
C LYS A 13 12.83 -35.41 -10.09
N LEU A 14 12.46 -34.83 -11.22
CA LEU A 14 13.09 -33.64 -11.76
C LEU A 14 12.88 -32.45 -10.79
N PRO A 15 13.84 -31.53 -10.67
CA PRO A 15 13.67 -30.34 -9.85
C PRO A 15 12.65 -29.40 -10.52
N HIS A 16 11.51 -29.20 -9.85
CA HIS A 16 10.55 -28.16 -10.22
C HIS A 16 11.18 -26.78 -10.01
N SER A 17 11.53 -26.14 -11.13
CA SER A 17 11.71 -24.69 -11.22
C SER A 17 10.33 -24.04 -11.22
N SER A 18 9.84 -23.70 -10.03
CA SER A 18 8.64 -22.89 -9.83
C SER A 18 9.09 -21.47 -9.48
N ASP A 19 9.20 -20.62 -10.50
CA ASP A 19 9.56 -19.20 -10.38
C ASP A 19 8.38 -18.30 -10.82
N THR A 20 7.16 -18.85 -10.86
CA THR A 20 5.95 -18.14 -11.32
C THR A 20 4.70 -18.43 -10.47
N GLU A 21 4.83 -18.94 -9.25
CA GLU A 21 3.66 -19.21 -8.41
C GLU A 21 3.03 -17.91 -7.87
N LEU A 22 1.90 -17.54 -8.47
CA LEU A 22 0.91 -16.58 -8.02
C LEU A 22 0.42 -16.91 -6.60
N TYR A 23 0.53 -15.94 -5.69
CA TYR A 23 -0.18 -15.70 -4.41
C TYR A 23 -0.95 -16.83 -3.67
N GLU A 24 -0.57 -18.10 -3.78
CA GLU A 24 -1.20 -19.16 -3.00
C GLU A 24 -0.51 -19.32 -1.64
N THR A 25 -1.26 -18.95 -0.60
CA THR A 25 -0.85 -19.22 0.78
C THR A 25 -1.07 -20.72 1.05
N PRO A 26 -0.06 -21.48 1.52
CA PRO A 26 -0.24 -22.91 1.78
C PRO A 26 -1.35 -23.15 2.81
N LEU A 27 -2.29 -24.04 2.47
CA LEU A 27 -3.35 -24.48 3.38
C LEU A 27 -2.76 -24.98 4.70
N ARG A 28 -3.14 -24.32 5.80
CA ARG A 28 -2.80 -24.73 7.16
C ARG A 28 -3.51 -26.07 7.44
N LYS A 29 -2.82 -27.19 7.24
CA LYS A 29 -3.31 -28.52 7.64
C LYS A 29 -3.58 -28.53 9.15
N ARG A 30 -4.84 -28.38 9.54
CA ARG A 30 -5.29 -28.74 10.88
C ARG A 30 -5.40 -30.26 10.90
N PHE A 31 -4.35 -30.93 11.37
CA PHE A 31 -4.45 -32.33 11.74
C PHE A 31 -5.42 -32.44 12.92
N ARG A 32 -6.65 -32.86 12.64
CA ARG A 32 -7.61 -33.31 13.63
C ARG A 32 -7.59 -34.84 13.56
N ASN A 33 -6.75 -35.45 14.39
CA ASN A 33 -6.82 -36.90 14.60
C ASN A 33 -8.15 -37.17 15.29
N PHE A 34 -9.09 -37.75 14.55
CA PHE A 34 -10.19 -38.52 15.11
C PHE A 34 -9.72 -39.97 15.09
N GLU A 35 -9.24 -40.46 16.23
CA GLU A 35 -9.35 -41.88 16.54
C GLU A 35 -10.51 -41.99 17.54
N GLU A 36 -11.48 -42.79 17.13
CA GLU A 36 -12.64 -43.22 17.92
C GLU A 36 -12.15 -44.15 19.02
N ASP A 37 -12.48 -43.84 20.27
CA ASP A 37 -12.46 -44.84 21.34
C ASP A 37 -13.68 -44.60 22.25
N ASP A 38 -14.55 -45.60 22.24
CA ASP A 38 -15.79 -45.69 23.00
C ASP A 38 -15.48 -45.89 24.50
N SER A 39 -15.92 -44.99 25.38
CA SER A 39 -16.35 -45.33 26.74
C SER A 39 -17.00 -44.15 27.50
N PRO A 40 -17.99 -44.42 28.39
CA PRO A 40 -18.83 -43.38 28.98
C PRO A 40 -18.38 -42.92 30.37
N ALA A 41 -18.84 -41.71 30.71
CA ALA A 41 -18.98 -41.12 32.05
C ALA A 41 -17.71 -40.76 32.84
N SER A 42 -17.44 -39.45 32.91
CA SER A 42 -17.22 -38.77 34.21
C SER A 42 -17.43 -37.26 34.07
N SER A 43 -18.37 -36.75 34.87
CA SER A 43 -18.72 -35.35 34.99
C SER A 43 -17.59 -34.57 35.66
N PHE A 44 -16.69 -33.98 34.87
CA PHE A 44 -15.72 -33.01 35.37
C PHE A 44 -16.12 -31.60 34.95
N SER A 45 -16.81 -30.91 35.87
CA SER A 45 -16.96 -29.45 35.88
C SER A 45 -15.56 -28.83 35.98
N SER A 46 -14.97 -28.52 34.83
CA SER A 46 -13.73 -27.74 34.76
C SER A 46 -14.11 -26.30 34.44
N SER A 47 -14.01 -25.43 35.45
CA SER A 47 -14.16 -23.99 35.26
C SER A 47 -13.20 -23.51 34.16
N PRO A 48 -13.65 -22.63 33.24
CA PRO A 48 -12.78 -22.06 32.25
C PRO A 48 -11.72 -21.22 32.97
N ARG A 49 -10.49 -21.72 33.01
CA ARG A 49 -9.32 -20.94 33.43
C ARG A 49 -9.19 -19.76 32.48
N LYS A 50 -9.76 -18.61 32.87
CA LYS A 50 -9.44 -17.29 32.33
C LYS A 50 -7.92 -17.18 32.36
N ARG A 51 -7.27 -17.40 31.21
CA ARG A 51 -5.88 -17.02 31.00
C ARG A 51 -5.85 -15.50 31.12
N GLN A 52 -5.66 -15.03 32.33
CA GLN A 52 -5.44 -13.63 32.67
C GLN A 52 -4.18 -13.23 31.90
N ARG A 53 -4.40 -12.60 30.75
CA ARG A 53 -3.36 -12.12 29.86
C ARG A 53 -2.55 -11.14 30.69
N ARG A 54 -1.35 -11.56 31.08
CA ARG A 54 -0.41 -10.78 31.89
C ARG A 54 -0.18 -9.47 31.14
N ASP A 55 -0.74 -8.38 31.65
CA ASP A 55 -0.57 -7.04 31.12
C ASP A 55 0.91 -6.73 31.17
N SER A 56 1.56 -6.93 30.03
CA SER A 56 2.96 -6.60 29.85
C SER A 56 3.04 -5.08 29.87
N PRO A 57 3.97 -4.49 30.62
CA PRO A 57 4.08 -3.03 30.70
C PRO A 57 4.18 -2.47 29.27
N LYS A 58 3.24 -1.59 28.91
CA LYS A 58 3.22 -0.92 27.61
C LYS A 58 4.51 -0.12 27.51
N LYS A 59 5.49 -0.64 26.75
CA LYS A 59 6.68 0.14 26.39
C LYS A 59 6.19 1.44 25.74
N PRO A 60 6.78 2.59 26.07
CA PRO A 60 6.44 3.84 25.38
C PRO A 60 6.64 3.63 23.88
N PRO A 61 5.73 4.14 23.03
CA PRO A 61 5.88 4.01 21.59
C PRO A 61 7.21 4.62 21.17
N LYS A 62 8.07 3.81 20.54
CA LYS A 62 9.30 4.29 19.90
C LYS A 62 8.87 5.23 18.78
N ASP A 63 9.37 6.46 18.75
CA ASP A 63 9.15 7.36 17.62
C ASP A 63 9.83 6.72 16.40
N VAL A 64 9.06 6.51 15.34
CA VAL A 64 9.52 5.85 14.12
C VAL A 64 9.85 6.94 13.12
N ASP A 65 11.11 7.03 12.72
CA ASP A 65 11.53 7.87 11.61
C ASP A 65 11.25 7.14 10.29
N LEU A 66 10.03 7.30 9.79
CA LEU A 66 9.58 6.62 8.58
C LEU A 66 10.43 6.99 7.35
N GLU A 67 10.86 8.25 7.24
CA GLU A 67 11.69 8.70 6.12
C GLU A 67 13.02 7.95 6.11
N GLN A 68 13.72 7.95 7.24
CA GLN A 68 15.01 7.29 7.36
C GLN A 68 14.92 5.79 7.06
N VAL A 69 13.88 5.12 7.58
CA VAL A 69 13.68 3.68 7.33
C VAL A 69 13.49 3.40 5.83
N LEU A 70 12.70 4.21 5.12
CA LEU A 70 12.48 4.03 3.69
C LEU A 70 13.77 4.32 2.88
N ARG A 71 14.52 5.34 3.27
CA ARG A 71 15.82 5.66 2.66
C ARG A 71 16.83 4.54 2.86
N ASP A 72 16.88 3.93 4.05
CA ASP A 72 17.77 2.81 4.37
C ASP A 72 17.44 1.56 3.53
N ILE A 73 16.15 1.31 3.26
CA ILE A 73 15.71 0.21 2.38
C ILE A 73 16.18 0.43 0.94
N ILE A 74 16.13 1.67 0.44
CA ILE A 74 16.62 2.00 -0.91
C ILE A 74 18.14 1.95 -0.98
N ALA A 75 18.84 2.44 0.04
CA ALA A 75 20.30 2.47 0.08
C ALA A 75 20.90 1.05 0.10
N ASP A 76 20.24 0.12 0.78
CA ASP A 76 20.60 -1.30 0.77
C ASP A 76 19.33 -2.19 0.74
N PRO A 77 18.89 -2.62 -0.46
CA PRO A 77 17.73 -3.50 -0.60
C PRO A 77 17.86 -4.86 0.10
N THR A 78 19.09 -5.25 0.49
CA THR A 78 19.35 -6.48 1.23
C THR A 78 19.35 -6.30 2.75
N ASN A 79 19.23 -5.05 3.22
CA ASN A 79 19.19 -4.70 4.63
C ASN A 79 17.91 -5.19 5.29
N HIS A 80 17.96 -6.43 5.79
CA HIS A 80 16.85 -7.07 6.47
C HIS A 80 16.38 -6.29 7.70
N ASN A 81 17.27 -5.59 8.40
CA ASN A 81 16.92 -4.84 9.60
C ASN A 81 16.03 -3.64 9.28
N ALA A 82 16.35 -2.89 8.22
CA ALA A 82 15.52 -1.76 7.78
C ALA A 82 14.12 -2.22 7.36
N VAL A 83 14.02 -3.32 6.61
CA VAL A 83 12.72 -3.90 6.22
C VAL A 83 11.92 -4.40 7.43
N VAL A 84 12.58 -4.99 8.43
CA VAL A 84 11.90 -5.40 9.67
C VAL A 84 11.51 -4.19 10.52
N GLU A 85 12.30 -3.11 10.53
CA GLU A 85 11.98 -1.87 11.24
C GLU A 85 10.74 -1.19 10.68
N LEU A 86 10.47 -1.31 9.38
CA LEU A 86 9.22 -0.82 8.79
C LEU A 86 7.98 -1.41 9.47
N LYS A 87 8.06 -2.63 10.04
CA LYS A 87 6.95 -3.25 10.78
C LYS A 87 6.64 -2.57 12.11
N THR A 88 7.49 -1.66 12.58
CA THR A 88 7.27 -0.85 13.78
C THR A 88 6.33 0.32 13.54
N VAL A 89 6.01 0.63 12.27
CA VAL A 89 5.00 1.64 11.91
C VAL A 89 3.69 1.35 12.65
N PRO A 90 3.14 2.36 13.37
CA PRO A 90 1.93 2.20 14.17
C PRO A 90 0.76 1.63 13.37
N ARG A 91 -0.12 0.92 14.09
CA ARG A 91 -1.29 0.31 13.46
C ARG A 91 -2.50 1.23 13.39
N ASP A 92 -2.51 2.26 14.22
CA ASP A 92 -3.57 3.24 14.23
C ASP A 92 -3.40 4.21 13.06
N GLU A 93 -4.52 4.46 12.40
CA GLU A 93 -4.62 5.27 11.19
C GLU A 93 -4.12 6.70 11.42
N ARG A 94 -4.45 7.29 12.57
CA ARG A 94 -4.06 8.66 12.91
C ARG A 94 -2.55 8.83 13.00
N THR A 95 -1.83 7.91 13.64
CA THR A 95 -0.36 8.04 13.75
C THR A 95 0.32 7.70 12.44
N ALA A 96 -0.17 6.72 11.67
CA ALA A 96 0.34 6.44 10.34
C ALA A 96 0.19 7.65 9.41
N ARG A 97 -0.99 8.29 9.39
CA ARG A 97 -1.26 9.52 8.64
C ARG A 97 -0.31 10.66 9.01
N ARG A 98 -0.01 10.85 10.31
CA ARG A 98 1.00 11.84 10.75
C ARG A 98 2.42 11.53 10.25
N LEU A 99 2.82 10.26 10.17
CA LEU A 99 4.13 9.89 9.65
C LEU A 99 4.22 10.21 8.15
N VAL A 100 3.14 9.93 7.40
CA VAL A 100 3.05 10.30 5.98
C VAL A 100 3.06 11.82 5.79
N ASN A 101 2.38 12.59 6.64
CA ASN A 101 2.43 14.06 6.56
C ASN A 101 3.82 14.62 6.79
N ARG A 102 4.64 13.97 7.63
CA ARG A 102 6.05 14.33 7.76
C ARG A 102 6.81 14.06 6.46
N LEU A 103 6.54 12.95 5.76
CA LEU A 103 7.13 12.65 4.44
C LEU A 103 6.76 13.71 3.40
N LEU A 104 5.47 14.07 3.32
CA LEU A 104 5.00 15.11 2.40
C LEU A 104 5.57 16.49 2.74
N HIS A 105 5.65 16.84 4.02
CA HIS A 105 6.27 18.08 4.44
C HIS A 105 7.77 18.14 4.09
N SER A 106 8.50 17.05 4.34
CA SER A 106 9.92 16.91 3.95
C SER A 106 10.10 17.03 2.44
N THR A 107 9.21 16.40 1.67
CA THR A 107 9.15 16.49 0.20
C THR A 107 8.94 17.92 -0.27
N LYS A 108 7.91 18.62 0.24
CA LYS A 108 7.65 20.02 -0.10
C LYS A 108 8.85 20.91 0.24
N ALA A 109 9.48 20.70 1.40
CA ALA A 109 10.67 21.43 1.80
C ALA A 109 11.87 21.16 0.86
N ALA A 110 12.04 19.93 0.39
CA ALA A 110 13.08 19.58 -0.58
C ALA A 110 12.84 20.25 -1.94
N VAL A 111 11.61 20.21 -2.46
CA VAL A 111 11.23 20.91 -3.70
C VAL A 111 11.44 22.41 -3.56
N MET A 112 10.99 23.01 -2.46
CA MET A 112 11.22 24.41 -2.13
C MET A 112 12.68 24.78 -2.14
N LYS A 113 13.53 23.99 -1.48
CA LYS A 113 14.98 24.24 -1.42
C LYS A 113 15.62 24.18 -2.81
N ARG A 114 15.23 23.23 -3.66
CA ARG A 114 15.75 23.12 -5.03
C ARG A 114 15.29 24.25 -5.92
N ARG A 115 14.02 24.64 -5.82
CA ARG A 115 13.37 25.60 -6.73
C ARG A 115 13.53 27.05 -6.29
N GLY A 116 13.69 27.33 -5.00
CA GLY A 116 13.93 28.68 -4.47
C GLY A 116 15.22 29.34 -4.96
N SER A 117 16.12 28.59 -5.59
CA SER A 117 17.33 29.10 -6.23
C SER A 117 17.15 29.51 -7.70
N LYS A 118 16.05 29.11 -8.34
CA LYS A 118 15.80 29.33 -9.77
C LYS A 118 14.95 30.58 -9.99
N LYS A 119 15.27 31.35 -11.03
CA LYS A 119 14.50 32.55 -11.43
C LYS A 119 13.18 32.23 -12.14
N HIS A 120 13.02 30.99 -12.62
CA HIS A 120 11.84 30.60 -13.39
C HIS A 120 10.75 30.05 -12.47
N LYS A 121 9.54 30.59 -12.62
CA LYS A 121 8.33 30.11 -11.94
C LYS A 121 7.86 28.79 -12.56
N LEU A 122 7.27 27.95 -11.73
CA LEU A 122 6.69 26.68 -12.14
C LEU A 122 5.22 26.85 -12.54
N LEU A 123 4.73 26.00 -13.43
CA LEU A 123 3.30 25.75 -13.53
C LEU A 123 2.82 24.96 -12.29
N GLU A 124 1.54 25.01 -11.97
CA GLU A 124 0.97 24.21 -10.88
C GLU A 124 1.16 22.71 -11.13
N THR A 125 0.89 22.26 -12.37
CA THR A 125 1.07 20.86 -12.80
C THR A 125 2.53 20.40 -12.67
N GLU A 126 3.51 21.28 -12.94
CA GLU A 126 4.92 20.99 -12.73
C GLU A 126 5.30 20.90 -11.25
N LEU A 127 4.66 21.70 -10.38
CA LEU A 127 4.87 21.63 -8.94
C LEU A 127 4.40 20.27 -8.39
N TYR A 128 3.22 19.82 -8.80
CA TYR A 128 2.67 18.53 -8.39
C TYR A 128 3.54 17.37 -8.89
N LEU A 129 4.03 17.44 -10.13
CA LEU A 129 5.01 16.50 -10.66
C LEU A 129 6.30 16.48 -9.82
N GLU A 130 6.82 17.64 -9.41
CA GLU A 130 8.01 17.68 -8.55
C GLU A 130 7.78 17.03 -7.19
N TRP A 131 6.60 17.16 -6.60
CA TRP A 131 6.25 16.44 -5.38
C TRP A 131 6.21 14.93 -5.61
N LEU A 132 5.58 14.47 -6.69
CA LEU A 132 5.54 13.05 -7.04
C LEU A 132 6.94 12.48 -7.28
N ASN A 133 7.80 13.19 -8.02
CA ASN A 133 9.18 12.79 -8.25
C ASN A 133 9.98 12.67 -6.94
N GLU A 134 9.75 13.58 -5.99
CA GLU A 134 10.38 13.47 -4.66
C GLU A 134 9.85 12.29 -3.84
N LEU A 135 8.63 11.82 -4.12
CA LEU A 135 8.02 10.67 -3.44
C LEU A 135 8.34 9.32 -4.09
N ASP A 136 8.97 9.30 -5.27
CA ASP A 136 9.26 8.07 -6.02
C ASP A 136 10.04 7.03 -5.18
N TYR A 137 10.96 7.50 -4.33
CA TYR A 137 11.70 6.61 -3.44
C TYR A 137 10.80 5.86 -2.44
N VAL A 138 9.64 6.42 -2.07
CA VAL A 138 8.68 5.79 -1.15
C VAL A 138 8.05 4.57 -1.83
N ALA A 139 7.55 4.73 -3.06
CA ALA A 139 6.98 3.63 -3.83
C ALA A 139 8.02 2.53 -4.06
N SER A 140 9.23 2.91 -4.48
CA SER A 140 10.36 1.99 -4.67
C SER A 140 10.75 1.25 -3.38
N ALA A 141 10.81 1.94 -2.24
CA ALA A 141 11.18 1.33 -0.96
C ALA A 141 10.13 0.29 -0.51
N LEU A 142 8.86 0.62 -0.72
CA LEU A 142 7.76 -0.26 -0.35
C LEU A 142 7.65 -1.45 -1.30
N ASP A 143 7.96 -1.30 -2.59
CA ASP A 143 8.09 -2.45 -3.51
C ASP A 143 9.21 -3.41 -3.08
N VAL A 144 10.39 -2.87 -2.72
CA VAL A 144 11.50 -3.68 -2.17
C VAL A 144 11.06 -4.40 -0.90
N ALA A 145 10.39 -3.71 0.02
CA ALA A 145 9.86 -4.33 1.23
C ALA A 145 8.82 -5.42 0.92
N LEU A 146 7.93 -5.18 -0.06
CA LEU A 146 6.92 -6.14 -0.50
C LEU A 146 7.53 -7.39 -1.18
N ASN A 147 8.77 -7.32 -1.64
CA ASN A 147 9.46 -8.45 -2.26
C ASN A 147 10.53 -9.09 -1.36
N ALA A 148 10.80 -8.51 -0.18
CA ALA A 148 11.80 -8.98 0.75
C ALA A 148 11.53 -10.41 1.30
N LYS A 149 12.58 -11.23 1.29
CA LYS A 149 12.60 -12.60 1.81
C LYS A 149 13.32 -12.67 3.15
N VAL A 150 12.95 -13.65 3.98
CA VAL A 150 13.67 -13.94 5.23
C VAL A 150 15.04 -14.56 4.86
N PRO A 151 16.16 -14.02 5.36
CA PRO A 151 17.51 -14.49 5.04
C PRO A 151 17.65 -16.01 5.21
N GLY A 152 18.28 -16.66 4.22
CA GLY A 152 18.47 -18.12 4.23
C GLY A 152 17.21 -18.94 3.93
N THR A 153 16.09 -18.31 3.58
CA THR A 153 14.84 -19.02 3.24
C THR A 153 14.22 -18.53 1.95
N ARG A 154 13.29 -19.33 1.40
CA ARG A 154 12.43 -18.89 0.28
C ARG A 154 11.19 -18.11 0.73
N ARG A 155 10.99 -17.93 2.05
CA ARG A 155 9.77 -17.33 2.60
C ARG A 155 9.85 -15.80 2.60
N ARG A 156 8.75 -15.13 2.26
CA ARG A 156 8.62 -13.67 2.38
C ARG A 156 8.42 -13.23 3.83
N ILE A 157 8.81 -12.01 4.16
CA ILE A 157 8.64 -11.44 5.52
C ILE A 157 7.17 -11.09 5.77
N THR A 158 6.46 -11.80 6.64
CA THR A 158 5.03 -11.57 6.86
C THR A 158 4.71 -10.24 7.57
N GLY A 159 3.51 -9.71 7.31
CA GLY A 159 2.95 -8.53 7.95
C GLY A 159 3.32 -7.21 7.26
N LEU A 160 4.01 -7.29 6.12
CA LEU A 160 4.42 -6.11 5.33
C LEU A 160 3.29 -5.62 4.41
N GLY A 161 2.37 -6.49 3.98
CA GLY A 161 1.26 -6.08 3.12
C GLY A 161 0.42 -4.99 3.78
N ARG A 162 0.01 -5.21 5.04
CA ARG A 162 -0.73 -4.22 5.84
C ARG A 162 0.03 -2.89 5.97
N VAL A 163 1.33 -2.94 6.26
CA VAL A 163 2.14 -1.74 6.52
C VAL A 163 2.32 -0.92 5.25
N CYS A 164 2.70 -1.57 4.15
CA CYS A 164 2.86 -0.90 2.86
C CYS A 164 1.54 -0.33 2.36
N TYR A 165 0.43 -1.08 2.49
CA TYR A 165 -0.91 -0.59 2.17
C TYR A 165 -1.26 0.66 2.98
N THR A 166 -1.04 0.62 4.30
CA THR A 166 -1.33 1.77 5.17
C THR A 166 -0.54 3.00 4.75
N ILE A 167 0.75 2.85 4.44
CA ILE A 167 1.60 3.98 4.04
C ILE A 167 1.16 4.53 2.67
N LEU A 168 1.02 3.68 1.65
CA LEU A 168 0.66 4.10 0.28
C LEU A 168 -0.73 4.70 0.21
N TYR A 169 -1.72 4.12 0.88
CA TYR A 169 -3.07 4.66 0.90
C TYR A 169 -3.10 6.07 1.50
N ASN A 170 -2.47 6.26 2.67
CA ASN A 170 -2.39 7.60 3.28
C ASN A 170 -1.52 8.55 2.45
N LEU A 171 -0.50 8.06 1.73
CA LEU A 171 0.33 8.88 0.86
C LEU A 171 -0.48 9.48 -0.29
N VAL A 172 -1.31 8.66 -0.94
CA VAL A 172 -2.18 9.12 -2.03
C VAL A 172 -3.27 10.05 -1.50
N ASP A 173 -3.93 9.68 -0.39
CA ASP A 173 -4.96 10.51 0.26
C ASP A 173 -4.42 11.90 0.62
N GLU A 174 -3.25 11.95 1.27
CA GLU A 174 -2.64 13.22 1.67
C GLU A 174 -2.03 13.98 0.49
N PHE A 175 -1.57 13.32 -0.57
CA PHE A 175 -1.16 14.00 -1.79
C PHE A 175 -2.36 14.72 -2.43
N ILE A 176 -3.51 14.07 -2.52
CA ILE A 176 -4.76 14.67 -3.02
C ILE A 176 -5.19 15.83 -2.13
N ASP A 177 -5.19 15.65 -0.80
CA ASP A 177 -5.52 16.72 0.15
C ASP A 177 -4.58 17.94 0.02
N GLU A 178 -3.28 17.71 -0.26
CA GLU A 178 -2.30 18.79 -0.45
C GLU A 178 -2.50 19.53 -1.78
N VAL A 179 -2.84 18.82 -2.87
CA VAL A 179 -3.22 19.46 -4.14
C VAL A 179 -4.48 20.31 -3.95
N ASN A 180 -5.50 19.78 -3.27
CA ASN A 180 -6.70 20.53 -2.92
C ASN A 180 -6.39 21.79 -2.11
N ALA A 181 -5.57 21.66 -1.06
CA ALA A 181 -5.19 22.77 -0.19
C ALA A 181 -4.37 23.84 -0.93
N HIS A 182 -3.59 23.45 -1.94
CA HIS A 182 -2.88 24.38 -2.80
C HIS A 182 -3.85 25.18 -3.69
N HIS A 183 -4.82 24.51 -4.32
CA HIS A 183 -5.85 25.14 -5.16
C HIS A 183 -6.80 26.09 -4.39
N ASP A 184 -7.18 25.73 -3.16
CA ASP A 184 -8.01 26.59 -2.30
C ASP A 184 -7.26 27.88 -1.87
N GLY A 185 -5.93 27.90 -2.05
CA GLY A 185 -5.05 28.99 -1.69
C GLY A 185 -4.75 29.05 -0.19
N PRO A 186 -3.66 29.73 0.21
CA PRO A 186 -3.36 29.91 1.62
C PRO A 186 -4.49 30.68 2.29
N SER A 187 -5.16 30.04 3.26
CA SER A 187 -6.09 30.75 4.13
C SER A 187 -5.36 31.96 4.71
N THR A 188 -5.89 33.17 4.50
CA THR A 188 -5.33 34.44 4.99
C THR A 188 -5.19 34.50 6.52
N LYS A 189 -5.66 33.46 7.22
CA LYS A 189 -5.56 33.27 8.68
C LYS A 189 -4.39 32.38 9.12
N SER A 190 -3.69 31.74 8.19
CA SER A 190 -2.52 30.91 8.49
C SER A 190 -1.28 31.80 8.63
N SER A 191 -0.64 31.74 9.79
CA SER A 191 0.65 32.40 10.05
C SER A 191 1.85 31.56 9.62
N GLU A 192 1.62 30.38 9.02
CA GLU A 192 2.69 29.52 8.57
C GLU A 192 3.32 30.06 7.27
N PRO A 193 4.66 30.04 7.14
CA PRO A 193 5.34 30.43 5.91
C PRO A 193 4.79 29.62 4.73
N CYS A 194 4.54 30.27 3.58
CA CYS A 194 4.16 29.57 2.36
C CYS A 194 5.25 28.55 2.00
N LEU A 195 4.93 27.25 2.11
CA LEU A 195 5.83 26.14 1.78
C LEU A 195 5.82 25.80 0.30
N TYR A 196 5.25 26.66 -0.54
CA TYR A 196 5.10 26.44 -1.96
C TYR A 196 6.05 27.36 -2.74
N PRO A 197 6.77 26.84 -3.76
CA PRO A 197 7.50 27.68 -4.67
C PRO A 197 6.54 28.64 -5.38
N ALA A 198 7.04 29.77 -5.86
CA ALA A 198 6.21 30.66 -6.66
C ALA A 198 5.77 29.95 -7.95
N THR A 199 4.46 29.74 -8.09
CA THR A 199 3.83 29.27 -9.32
C THR A 199 3.51 30.45 -10.24
N MET A 200 3.36 30.15 -11.53
CA MET A 200 2.87 31.11 -12.52
C MET A 200 1.40 31.42 -12.22
N THR A 201 1.02 32.68 -12.43
CA THR A 201 -0.39 33.07 -12.42
C THR A 201 -1.02 32.82 -13.79
N LEU A 202 -2.34 32.69 -13.89
CA LEU A 202 -3.06 32.55 -15.18
C LEU A 202 -2.69 33.64 -16.21
N VAL A 203 -2.40 34.86 -15.74
CA VAL A 203 -1.97 35.98 -16.61
C VAL A 203 -0.53 35.80 -17.11
N GLU A 204 0.33 35.15 -16.33
CA GLU A 204 1.69 34.80 -16.74
C GLU A 204 1.67 33.62 -17.71
N GLU A 205 0.81 32.62 -17.46
CA GLU A 205 0.62 31.47 -18.35
C GLU A 205 0.10 31.91 -19.72
N ALA A 206 -0.96 32.72 -19.78
CA ALA A 206 -1.52 33.19 -21.04
C ALA A 206 -0.55 34.04 -21.92
N LYS A 207 0.59 34.47 -21.37
CA LYS A 207 1.62 35.25 -22.09
C LYS A 207 2.78 34.39 -22.59
N ASP A 208 2.94 33.19 -22.08
CA ASP A 208 4.04 32.29 -22.45
C ASP A 208 3.49 31.15 -23.32
N PRO A 209 3.73 31.17 -24.64
CA PRO A 209 3.18 30.15 -25.55
C PRO A 209 3.75 28.75 -25.30
N SER A 210 4.76 28.59 -24.46
CA SER A 210 5.31 27.28 -24.09
C SER A 210 4.56 26.61 -22.92
N THR A 211 3.60 27.30 -22.28
CA THR A 211 2.90 26.76 -21.11
C THR A 211 2.09 25.51 -21.42
N ASP A 212 1.45 25.47 -22.58
CA ASP A 212 0.59 24.35 -22.99
C ASP A 212 1.42 23.07 -23.13
N ASP A 213 2.49 23.11 -23.94
CA ASP A 213 3.43 21.99 -24.10
C ASP A 213 4.06 21.54 -22.77
N ARG A 214 4.37 22.49 -21.88
CA ARG A 214 4.95 22.20 -20.56
C ARG A 214 3.93 21.52 -19.65
N SER A 215 2.69 22.01 -19.65
CA SER A 215 1.60 21.46 -18.86
C SER A 215 1.27 20.04 -19.30
N ASP A 216 1.09 19.81 -20.61
CA ASP A 216 0.79 18.48 -21.17
C ASP A 216 1.87 17.47 -20.81
N LYS A 217 3.14 17.87 -20.95
CA LYS A 217 4.27 17.03 -20.55
C LYS A 217 4.29 16.78 -19.04
N ALA A 218 4.00 17.78 -18.22
CA ALA A 218 3.98 17.63 -16.78
C ALA A 218 2.86 16.67 -16.33
N VAL A 219 1.68 16.79 -16.93
CA VAL A 219 0.54 15.88 -16.73
C VAL A 219 0.92 14.45 -17.10
N GLN A 220 1.47 14.23 -18.30
CA GLN A 220 1.87 12.89 -18.74
C GLN A 220 2.86 12.21 -17.78
N LEU A 221 3.87 12.96 -17.30
CA LEU A 221 4.87 12.44 -16.38
C LEU A 221 4.29 12.21 -14.98
N ALA A 222 3.36 13.06 -14.53
CA ALA A 222 2.69 12.90 -13.25
C ALA A 222 1.80 11.65 -13.23
N GLU A 223 1.09 11.38 -14.33
CA GLU A 223 0.32 10.15 -14.51
C GLU A 223 1.21 8.90 -14.50
N GLU A 224 2.39 8.97 -15.12
CA GLU A 224 3.36 7.87 -15.08
C GLU A 224 3.83 7.59 -13.65
N ALA A 225 4.13 8.64 -12.88
CA ALA A 225 4.51 8.52 -11.47
C ALA A 225 3.38 7.95 -10.61
N LEU A 226 2.14 8.43 -10.80
CA LEU A 226 0.95 7.92 -10.11
C LEU A 226 0.67 6.45 -10.46
N ARG A 227 0.89 6.04 -11.72
CA ARG A 227 0.79 4.64 -12.14
C ARG A 227 1.82 3.75 -11.46
N GLY A 228 3.03 4.26 -11.24
CA GLY A 228 4.05 3.60 -10.42
C GLY A 228 3.56 3.34 -8.99
N ILE A 229 2.97 4.35 -8.36
CA ILE A 229 2.38 4.24 -7.02
C ILE A 229 1.20 3.26 -7.01
N ASP A 230 0.30 3.35 -8.00
CA ASP A 230 -0.89 2.50 -8.15
C ASP A 230 -0.53 1.01 -8.15
N LYS A 231 0.44 0.61 -8.98
CA LYS A 231 0.90 -0.77 -9.07
C LYS A 231 1.40 -1.32 -7.72
N VAL A 232 2.21 -0.53 -7.00
CA VAL A 232 2.75 -0.95 -5.69
C VAL A 232 1.64 -0.98 -4.65
N LEU A 233 0.68 -0.05 -4.71
CA LEU A 233 -0.49 -0.04 -3.83
C LEU A 233 -1.36 -1.29 -4.08
N ALA A 234 -1.64 -1.64 -5.34
CA ALA A 234 -2.37 -2.84 -5.70
C ALA A 234 -1.70 -4.11 -5.15
N ASP A 235 -0.38 -4.24 -5.29
CA ASP A 235 0.38 -5.35 -4.72
C ASP A 235 0.36 -5.35 -3.17
N ALA A 236 0.42 -4.19 -2.55
CA ALA A 236 0.27 -4.06 -1.11
C ALA A 236 -1.12 -4.53 -0.64
N VAL A 237 -2.19 -4.20 -1.36
CA VAL A 237 -3.56 -4.66 -1.07
C VAL A 237 -3.67 -6.18 -1.24
N ARG A 238 -3.21 -6.74 -2.36
CA ARG A 238 -3.20 -8.20 -2.61
C ARG A 238 -2.49 -8.94 -1.48
N ARG A 239 -1.31 -8.43 -1.09
CA ARG A 239 -0.53 -9.01 0.01
C ARG A 239 -1.23 -8.83 1.36
N HIS A 240 -1.82 -7.68 1.62
CA HIS A 240 -2.54 -7.42 2.86
C HIS A 240 -3.71 -8.41 3.03
N LYS A 241 -4.47 -8.64 1.97
CA LYS A 241 -5.55 -9.64 1.92
C LYS A 241 -5.03 -11.04 2.22
N ALA A 242 -3.97 -11.46 1.53
CA ALA A 242 -3.36 -12.78 1.76
C ALA A 242 -2.87 -12.97 3.21
N GLU A 243 -2.34 -11.92 3.84
CA GLU A 243 -1.84 -11.96 5.22
C GLU A 243 -2.95 -11.96 6.28
N CYS A 244 -4.11 -11.35 5.98
CA CYS A 244 -5.26 -11.28 6.90
C CYS A 244 -6.15 -12.52 6.84
N GLY A 245 -6.07 -13.31 5.77
CA GLY A 245 -6.92 -14.48 5.55
C GLY A 245 -8.36 -14.11 5.16
N ARG A 246 -9.12 -15.10 4.68
CA ARG A 246 -10.44 -14.91 4.07
C ARG A 246 -11.58 -14.59 5.06
N ASN A 247 -11.34 -14.50 6.37
CA ASN A 247 -12.45 -14.45 7.36
C ASN A 247 -12.49 -13.13 8.15
N ASN A 248 -12.40 -11.98 7.49
CA ASN A 248 -12.54 -10.69 8.17
C ASN A 248 -13.48 -9.72 7.43
N PRO A 249 -14.81 -9.91 7.54
CA PRO A 249 -15.79 -9.07 6.84
C PRO A 249 -15.71 -7.60 7.28
N SER A 250 -15.41 -7.33 8.55
CA SER A 250 -15.21 -5.96 9.05
C SER A 250 -14.07 -5.22 8.35
N LEU A 251 -13.01 -5.94 7.98
CA LEU A 251 -11.89 -5.36 7.22
C LEU A 251 -12.30 -5.12 5.76
N ALA A 252 -13.06 -6.03 5.15
CA ALA A 252 -13.55 -5.85 3.78
C ALA A 252 -14.46 -4.61 3.63
N ILE A 253 -15.35 -4.38 4.60
CA ILE A 253 -16.19 -3.17 4.64
C ILE A 253 -15.31 -1.92 4.74
N LYS A 254 -14.30 -1.93 5.62
CA LYS A 254 -13.37 -0.79 5.74
C LYS A 254 -12.62 -0.54 4.43
N ILE A 255 -12.11 -1.60 3.81
CA ILE A 255 -11.41 -1.55 2.53
C ILE A 255 -12.31 -0.98 1.42
N SER A 256 -13.59 -1.36 1.40
CA SER A 256 -14.56 -0.78 0.46
C SER A 256 -14.83 0.71 0.71
N ALA A 257 -14.95 1.13 1.97
CA ALA A 257 -15.09 2.56 2.28
C ALA A 257 -13.85 3.36 1.84
N GLN A 258 -12.65 2.77 1.98
CA GLN A 258 -11.39 3.34 1.52
C GLN A 258 -11.32 3.40 -0.01
N GLU A 259 -11.79 2.37 -0.72
CA GLU A 259 -11.91 2.39 -2.19
C GLU A 259 -12.82 3.54 -2.65
N HIS A 260 -14.01 3.67 -2.08
CA HIS A 260 -14.94 4.73 -2.44
C HIS A 260 -14.36 6.14 -2.15
N ALA A 261 -13.68 6.29 -1.01
CA ALA A 261 -13.00 7.55 -0.68
C ALA A 261 -11.87 7.87 -1.67
N LEU A 262 -11.07 6.87 -2.02
CA LEU A 262 -9.99 7.00 -3.02
C LEU A 262 -10.55 7.37 -4.39
N ALA A 263 -11.63 6.71 -4.85
CA ALA A 263 -12.29 7.02 -6.11
C ALA A 263 -12.77 8.48 -6.15
N LYS A 264 -13.40 8.96 -5.08
CA LYS A 264 -13.84 10.35 -4.98
C LYS A 264 -12.65 11.32 -5.01
N GLY A 265 -11.57 11.01 -4.29
CA GLY A 265 -10.36 11.83 -4.28
C GLY A 265 -9.68 11.88 -5.65
N CYS A 266 -9.63 10.75 -6.37
CA CYS A 266 -9.07 10.68 -7.72
C CYS A 266 -9.90 11.49 -8.72
N CYS A 267 -11.25 11.40 -8.68
CA CYS A 267 -12.10 12.28 -9.51
C CYS A 267 -11.80 13.77 -9.31
N LEU A 268 -11.68 14.20 -8.05
CA LEU A 268 -11.36 15.59 -7.73
C LEU A 268 -9.97 16.00 -8.22
N LEU A 269 -8.98 15.12 -8.07
CA LEU A 269 -7.64 15.32 -8.59
C LEU A 269 -7.65 15.47 -10.11
N CYS A 270 -8.38 14.61 -10.83
CA CYS A 270 -8.55 14.68 -12.28
C CYS A 270 -9.17 16.01 -12.73
N GLU A 271 -10.23 16.45 -12.05
CA GLU A 271 -10.88 17.73 -12.33
C GLU A 271 -9.94 18.94 -12.16
N GLN A 272 -9.08 18.90 -11.14
CA GLN A 272 -8.17 20.01 -10.82
C GLN A 272 -6.91 20.06 -11.68
N THR A 273 -6.40 18.89 -12.06
CA THR A 273 -5.06 18.77 -12.66
C THR A 273 -5.08 18.34 -14.12
N GLY A 274 -6.21 17.84 -14.62
CA GLY A 274 -6.32 17.22 -15.94
C GLY A 274 -5.77 15.80 -16.01
N TYR A 275 -5.35 15.20 -14.89
CA TYR A 275 -4.88 13.82 -14.84
C TYR A 275 -5.97 12.82 -15.22
N GLY A 276 -5.58 11.67 -15.75
CA GLY A 276 -6.46 10.53 -16.00
C GLY A 276 -7.43 10.72 -17.17
N THR A 277 -7.26 11.75 -17.99
CA THR A 277 -8.23 12.20 -19.01
C THR A 277 -8.02 11.61 -20.41
N VAL A 278 -7.26 10.51 -20.55
CA VAL A 278 -6.96 9.94 -21.86
C VAL A 278 -8.24 9.54 -22.60
N GLU A 279 -8.63 10.33 -23.61
CA GLU A 279 -9.46 10.15 -24.83
C GLU A 279 -10.67 9.20 -24.84
N SER A 280 -10.92 8.45 -23.78
CA SER A 280 -12.05 7.56 -23.61
C SER A 280 -13.07 8.30 -22.74
N ASP A 281 -14.31 8.38 -23.20
CA ASP A 281 -15.46 8.86 -22.43
C ASP A 281 -15.76 8.00 -21.17
N ILE A 282 -14.80 7.18 -20.72
CA ILE A 282 -14.92 6.10 -19.75
C ILE A 282 -14.15 6.48 -18.48
N GLY A 283 -14.54 7.59 -17.86
CA GLY A 283 -14.28 7.87 -16.44
C GLY A 283 -12.82 8.06 -16.00
N ASP A 284 -12.66 8.23 -14.69
CA ASP A 284 -11.37 8.45 -14.01
C ASP A 284 -10.51 7.17 -14.03
N THR A 285 -9.36 7.25 -14.72
CA THR A 285 -8.38 6.17 -14.87
C THR A 285 -7.29 6.16 -13.79
N LEU A 286 -7.32 7.10 -12.83
CA LEU A 286 -6.34 7.11 -11.75
C LEU A 286 -6.60 5.98 -10.74
N MET A 287 -5.49 5.39 -10.30
CA MET A 287 -5.46 4.31 -9.30
C MET A 287 -6.32 3.09 -9.69
N ASP A 288 -6.47 2.83 -10.99
CA ASP A 288 -7.36 1.79 -11.52
C ASP A 288 -6.99 0.39 -11.00
N GLU A 289 -5.69 0.04 -10.96
CA GLU A 289 -5.27 -1.29 -10.48
C GLU A 289 -5.58 -1.48 -9.00
N ALA A 290 -5.24 -0.49 -8.16
CA ALA A 290 -5.49 -0.55 -6.73
C ALA A 290 -6.99 -0.59 -6.43
N ARG A 291 -7.78 0.27 -7.09
CA ARG A 291 -9.25 0.31 -6.94
C ARG A 291 -9.87 -1.00 -7.37
N GLY A 292 -9.46 -1.57 -8.50
CA GLY A 292 -9.93 -2.88 -8.96
C GLY A 292 -9.67 -3.98 -7.93
N VAL A 293 -8.48 -4.02 -7.32
CA VAL A 293 -8.16 -5.00 -6.27
C VAL A 293 -8.99 -4.77 -5.00
N LEU A 294 -9.20 -3.52 -4.58
CA LEU A 294 -10.01 -3.19 -3.40
C LEU A 294 -11.48 -3.58 -3.61
N MET A 295 -12.04 -3.30 -4.79
CA MET A 295 -13.40 -3.72 -5.17
C MET A 295 -13.54 -5.24 -5.19
N GLN A 296 -12.59 -5.96 -5.80
CA GLN A 296 -12.59 -7.42 -5.84
C GLN A 296 -12.50 -8.03 -4.44
N TRP A 297 -11.77 -7.39 -3.52
CA TRP A 297 -11.73 -7.86 -2.14
C TRP A 297 -13.12 -7.79 -1.49
N LYS A 298 -13.91 -6.74 -1.76
CA LYS A 298 -15.27 -6.63 -1.24
C LYS A 298 -16.22 -7.68 -1.83
N SER A 299 -16.22 -7.85 -3.16
CA SER A 299 -17.16 -8.72 -3.86
C SER A 299 -17.08 -10.19 -3.39
N GLU A 300 -15.87 -10.67 -3.08
CA GLU A 300 -15.66 -12.02 -2.55
C GLU A 300 -16.37 -12.30 -1.21
N TYR A 301 -16.73 -11.26 -0.44
CA TYR A 301 -17.51 -11.42 0.80
C TYR A 301 -19.02 -11.37 0.57
N GLU A 302 -19.49 -10.51 -0.34
CA GLU A 302 -20.91 -10.42 -0.69
C GLU A 302 -21.41 -11.77 -1.25
N ASP A 303 -20.61 -12.42 -2.11
CA ASP A 303 -20.91 -13.75 -2.67
C ASP A 303 -20.94 -14.89 -1.62
N CYS A 304 -20.37 -14.67 -0.43
CA CYS A 304 -20.27 -15.67 0.63
C CYS A 304 -21.40 -15.56 1.67
N GLU A 305 -22.03 -14.40 1.82
CA GLU A 305 -23.18 -14.21 2.72
C GLU A 305 -24.45 -14.83 2.13
N ASP A 306 -24.64 -14.73 0.81
CA ASP A 306 -25.79 -15.31 0.09
C ASP A 306 -25.83 -16.85 0.13
N GLN A 307 -24.73 -17.53 0.48
CA GLN A 307 -24.67 -19.00 0.57
C GLN A 307 -25.02 -19.55 1.95
N LEU A 308 -25.20 -18.71 2.97
CA LEU A 308 -25.47 -19.14 4.34
C LEU A 308 -26.95 -19.09 4.74
N ASP A 309 -27.80 -18.44 3.94
CA ASP A 309 -29.23 -18.27 4.23
C ASP A 309 -30.13 -19.39 3.67
N ASP A 310 -29.61 -20.28 2.81
CA ASP A 310 -30.39 -21.37 2.18
C ASP A 310 -30.25 -22.73 2.91
N SER A 311 -29.86 -22.74 4.18
CA SER A 311 -29.68 -23.97 4.98
C SER A 311 -30.50 -23.97 6.27
N ASP A 312 -31.82 -23.95 6.15
CA ASP A 312 -32.78 -24.33 7.21
C ASP A 312 -33.57 -25.59 6.82
#